data_AF-A0A7C3C1C7-F1
#
_entry.id   AF-A0A7C3C1C7-F1
#
_cell.length_a   1.000
_cell.length_b   1.000
_cell.length_c   1.000
_cell.angle_alpha   90.00
_cell.angle_beta   90.00
_cell.angle_gamma   90.00
#
_symmetry.space_group_name_H-M   'P 1'
#
loop_
_entity.id
_entity.type
_entity.pdbx_description
1 polymer ?
#
loop_
_entity_poly.entity_id
_entity_poly.type
_entity_poly.pdbx_seq_one_letter_code
_entity_poly.pdbx_strand_id
1 'polypeptide(L)'
;MKKAIILTAGLMMLAANVTATEVQYDLRVDGMTCPFCAATSEKALKKIKGVKAVSTDLKTAIIHVCATEEAQMSDQKLGKMLKKKGFTYVSKTQHAQCTLSEDTTDVQKTGFWKSMFHKHTS
;
A
#
# COMPACT_ATOMS: atom_id res chain seq x y z
N MET A 1 55.60 20.29 22.46
CA MET A 1 55.08 21.55 21.86
C MET A 1 54.10 21.11 20.79
N LYS A 2 52.78 21.21 21.05
CA LYS A 2 51.96 22.39 20.72
C LYS A 2 52.10 22.67 19.22
N LYS A 3 51.11 22.61 18.35
CA LYS A 3 49.64 22.74 18.43
C LYS A 3 49.17 22.38 17.00
N ALA A 4 48.11 21.60 16.86
CA ALA A 4 46.80 22.05 16.35
C ALA A 4 46.74 22.36 14.85
N ILE A 5 45.53 22.21 14.31
CA ILE A 5 45.00 22.70 13.03
C ILE A 5 44.81 21.57 11.99
N ILE A 6 43.63 21.25 11.45
CA ILE A 6 42.22 21.56 11.72
C ILE A 6 41.43 20.85 10.60
N LEU A 7 40.31 20.22 10.95
CA LEU A 7 39.05 20.26 10.19
C LEU A 7 39.04 19.91 8.69
N THR A 8 39.21 18.64 8.33
CA THR A 8 38.38 18.02 7.27
C THR A 8 37.87 16.63 7.68
N ALA A 9 37.73 16.43 9.00
CA ALA A 9 36.75 15.49 9.51
C ALA A 9 35.37 16.08 9.29
N GLY A 10 34.50 15.29 8.66
CA GLY A 10 33.07 15.39 8.87
C GLY A 10 32.28 15.86 7.65
N LEU A 11 31.37 14.98 7.26
CA LEU A 11 30.02 15.36 6.84
C LEU A 11 29.78 15.62 5.35
N MET A 12 30.28 14.77 4.44
CA MET A 12 29.64 14.68 3.13
C MET A 12 29.19 13.26 2.80
N MET A 13 27.97 13.01 3.26
CA MET A 13 26.95 12.24 2.54
C MET A 13 27.28 10.78 2.21
N LEU A 14 27.21 9.92 3.23
CA LEU A 14 26.46 8.68 3.03
C LEU A 14 24.98 9.04 3.10
N ALA A 15 24.41 9.43 1.96
CA ALA A 15 22.97 9.34 1.77
C ALA A 15 22.63 7.83 1.72
N ALA A 16 22.55 7.21 2.90
CA ALA A 16 21.80 6.00 3.05
C ALA A 16 20.36 6.41 2.82
N ASN A 17 19.90 6.25 1.58
CA ASN A 17 18.50 6.26 1.25
C ASN A 17 17.92 5.08 2.02
N VAL A 18 17.55 5.30 3.28
CA VAL A 18 16.68 4.42 4.06
C VAL A 18 15.34 4.48 3.37
N THR A 19 15.24 3.78 2.25
CA THR A 19 13.97 3.40 1.66
C THR A 19 13.33 2.50 2.70
N ALA A 20 12.17 2.91 3.23
CA ALA A 20 11.38 2.06 4.09
C ALA A 20 11.31 0.65 3.47
N THR A 21 11.63 -0.38 4.25
CA THR A 21 11.55 -1.77 3.80
C THR A 21 10.07 -2.14 3.69
N GLU A 22 9.49 -1.84 2.54
CA GLU A 22 8.11 -2.17 2.20
C GLU A 22 8.08 -3.51 1.48
N VAL A 23 7.37 -4.46 2.06
CA VAL A 23 7.12 -5.78 1.50
C VAL A 23 5.74 -5.81 0.87
N GLN A 24 5.61 -6.56 -0.23
CA GLN A 24 4.32 -6.78 -0.87
C GLN A 24 3.76 -8.13 -0.44
N TYR A 25 2.46 -8.14 -0.17
CA TYR A 25 1.68 -9.33 0.07
C TYR A 25 0.57 -9.44 -0.96
N ASP A 26 0.57 -10.54 -1.70
CA ASP A 26 -0.49 -10.90 -2.62
C ASP A 26 -1.44 -11.86 -1.92
N LEU A 27 -2.64 -11.40 -1.61
CA LEU A 27 -3.65 -12.14 -0.86
C LEU A 27 -4.69 -12.68 -1.82
N ARG A 28 -4.85 -14.01 -1.89
CA ARG A 28 -5.94 -14.63 -2.65
C ARG A 28 -7.18 -14.70 -1.77
N VAL A 29 -8.26 -14.08 -2.24
CA VAL A 29 -9.51 -13.93 -1.48
C VAL A 29 -10.70 -14.25 -2.37
N ASP A 30 -11.51 -15.22 -1.95
CA ASP A 30 -12.75 -15.57 -2.65
C ASP A 30 -13.93 -14.75 -2.13
N GLY A 31 -14.94 -14.56 -3.00
CA GLY A 31 -16.15 -13.80 -2.71
C GLY A 31 -16.08 -12.31 -3.08
N MET A 32 -15.00 -11.86 -3.71
CA MET A 32 -14.86 -10.50 -4.25
C MET A 32 -15.42 -10.41 -5.69
N THR A 33 -16.72 -10.63 -5.88
CA THR A 33 -17.34 -10.69 -7.22
C THR A 33 -17.85 -9.35 -7.75
N CYS A 34 -17.73 -8.28 -6.97
CA CYS A 34 -18.25 -6.95 -7.31
C CYS A 34 -17.26 -5.86 -6.88
N PRO A 35 -17.12 -4.75 -7.64
CA PRO A 35 -16.27 -3.61 -7.26
C PRO A 35 -16.53 -3.07 -5.85
N PHE A 36 -17.80 -3.09 -5.41
CA PHE A 36 -18.16 -2.67 -4.05
C PHE A 36 -17.64 -3.64 -2.97
N CYS A 37 -17.65 -4.94 -3.26
CA CYS A 37 -17.09 -5.97 -2.38
C CYS A 37 -15.57 -5.82 -2.27
N ALA A 38 -14.88 -5.58 -3.39
CA ALA A 38 -13.44 -5.28 -3.39
C ALA A 38 -13.12 -4.03 -2.56
N ALA A 39 -13.85 -2.93 -2.74
CA ALA A 39 -13.64 -1.73 -1.92
C ALA A 39 -13.83 -2.01 -0.41
N THR A 40 -14.67 -2.98 -0.05
CA THR A 40 -14.89 -3.38 1.35
C THR A 40 -13.73 -4.21 1.91
N SER A 41 -13.17 -5.15 1.14
CA SER A 41 -12.00 -5.93 1.53
C SER A 41 -10.76 -5.04 1.66
N GLU A 42 -10.54 -4.11 0.73
CA GLU A 42 -9.46 -3.12 0.79
C GLU A 42 -9.54 -2.26 2.06
N LYS A 43 -10.73 -1.72 2.36
CA LYS A 43 -10.96 -0.93 3.58
C LYS A 43 -10.72 -1.75 4.84
N ALA A 44 -10.96 -3.06 4.83
CA ALA A 44 -10.66 -3.91 5.96
C ALA A 44 -9.15 -4.09 6.15
N LEU A 45 -8.39 -4.25 5.06
CA LEU A 45 -6.94 -4.42 5.07
C LEU A 45 -6.20 -3.13 5.42
N LYS A 46 -6.65 -1.97 4.93
CA LYS A 46 -6.09 -0.64 5.27
C LYS A 46 -6.18 -0.29 6.77
N LYS A 47 -6.98 -1.01 7.56
CA LYS A 47 -7.05 -0.86 9.02
C LYS A 47 -5.90 -1.55 9.75
N ILE A 48 -5.14 -2.41 9.08
CA ILE A 48 -3.99 -3.09 9.67
C ILE A 48 -2.86 -2.08 9.77
N LYS A 49 -2.32 -1.89 10.98
CA LYS A 49 -1.15 -1.03 11.21
C LYS A 49 0.03 -1.54 10.38
N GLY A 50 0.71 -0.63 9.69
CA GLY A 50 1.82 -0.94 8.79
C GLY A 50 1.42 -1.07 7.32
N VAL A 51 0.12 -1.13 6.97
CA VAL A 51 -0.33 -1.09 5.57
C VAL A 51 -0.16 0.32 4.99
N LYS A 52 0.42 0.37 3.79
CA LYS A 52 0.76 1.60 3.07
C LYS A 52 -0.11 1.76 1.83
N ALA A 53 -0.20 0.71 1.02
CA ALA A 53 -1.02 0.67 -0.18
C ALA A 53 -1.79 -0.65 -0.27
N VAL A 54 -2.96 -0.60 -0.89
CA VAL A 54 -3.77 -1.78 -1.21
C VAL A 54 -4.40 -1.56 -2.58
N SER A 55 -4.31 -2.55 -3.45
CA SER A 55 -4.97 -2.60 -4.76
C SER A 55 -5.58 -3.98 -4.96
N THR A 56 -6.77 -4.05 -5.57
CA THR A 56 -7.46 -5.31 -5.83
C THR A 56 -7.58 -5.57 -7.32
N ASP A 57 -7.17 -6.75 -7.74
CA ASP A 57 -7.47 -7.28 -9.06
C ASP A 57 -8.65 -8.26 -8.97
N LEU A 58 -9.81 -7.81 -9.47
CA LEU A 58 -11.04 -8.60 -9.53
C LEU A 58 -10.96 -9.76 -10.52
N LYS A 59 -10.16 -9.66 -11.58
CA LYS A 59 -10.04 -10.73 -12.60
C LYS A 59 -9.30 -11.92 -12.03
N THR A 60 -8.26 -11.66 -11.25
CA THR A 60 -7.45 -12.71 -10.64
C THR A 60 -7.90 -13.06 -9.23
N ALA A 61 -8.80 -12.29 -8.61
CA ALA A 61 -9.20 -12.43 -7.20
C ALA A 61 -8.00 -12.31 -6.22
N ILE A 62 -7.08 -11.40 -6.55
CA ILE A 62 -5.87 -11.13 -5.77
C ILE A 62 -5.96 -9.70 -5.23
N ILE A 63 -5.61 -9.53 -3.95
CA ILE A 63 -5.42 -8.23 -3.34
C ILE A 63 -3.92 -8.04 -3.10
N HIS A 64 -3.34 -7.05 -3.75
CA HIS A 64 -1.97 -6.63 -3.54
C HIS A 64 -1.92 -5.64 -2.37
N VAL A 65 -1.07 -5.91 -1.39
CA VAL A 65 -0.94 -5.09 -0.19
C VAL A 65 0.54 -4.76 0.01
N CYS A 66 0.89 -3.47 -0.01
CA CYS A 66 2.20 -3.05 0.44
C CYS A 66 2.13 -2.65 1.90
N ALA A 67 3.03 -3.21 2.69
CA ALA A 67 3.09 -2.98 4.10
C ALA A 67 4.54 -2.96 4.61
N THR A 68 4.75 -2.33 5.75
CA THR A 68 6.02 -2.41 6.46
C THR A 68 6.22 -3.83 6.99
N GLU A 69 7.47 -4.25 7.20
CA GLU A 69 7.78 -5.58 7.77
C GLU A 69 7.14 -5.81 9.16
N GLU A 70 6.83 -4.73 9.88
CA GLU A 70 6.16 -4.77 11.17
C GLU A 70 4.64 -5.04 11.08
N ALA A 71 4.09 -5.06 9.86
CA ALA A 71 2.67 -5.28 9.67
C ALA A 71 2.27 -6.70 10.08
N GLN A 72 1.35 -6.79 11.02
CA GLN A 72 0.83 -8.07 11.52
C GLN A 72 -0.11 -8.72 10.50
N MET A 73 0.46 -9.33 9.46
CA MET A 73 -0.21 -10.02 8.36
C MET A 73 -0.25 -11.54 8.56
N SER A 74 -0.53 -12.02 9.78
CA SER A 74 -0.65 -13.46 10.02
C SER A 74 -1.91 -14.02 9.37
N ASP A 75 -1.81 -15.24 8.82
CA ASP A 75 -2.90 -15.94 8.15
C ASP A 75 -4.16 -16.06 9.04
N GLN A 76 -3.96 -16.28 10.35
CA GLN A 76 -5.06 -16.36 11.31
C GLN A 76 -5.81 -15.03 11.44
N LYS A 77 -5.09 -13.90 11.46
CA LYS A 77 -5.69 -12.56 11.59
C LYS A 77 -6.41 -12.17 10.30
N LEU A 78 -5.77 -12.39 9.15
CA LEU A 78 -6.35 -12.17 7.84
C LEU A 78 -7.64 -12.99 7.65
N GLY A 79 -7.57 -14.31 7.92
CA GLY A 79 -8.71 -15.20 7.83
C GLY A 79 -9.87 -14.78 8.74
N LYS A 80 -9.60 -14.45 10.01
CA LYS A 80 -10.66 -13.98 10.94
C LYS A 80 -11.30 -12.66 10.46
N MET A 81 -10.49 -11.70 10.03
CA MET A 81 -10.99 -10.39 9.62
C MET A 81 -11.79 -10.44 8.30
N LEU A 82 -11.27 -11.17 7.30
CA LEU A 82 -11.94 -11.34 6.01
C LEU A 82 -13.23 -12.17 6.17
N LYS A 83 -13.20 -13.25 6.96
CA LYS A 83 -14.40 -14.06 7.24
C LYS A 83 -15.49 -13.25 7.93
N LYS A 84 -15.13 -12.36 8.87
CA LYS A 84 -16.10 -11.45 9.53
C LYS A 84 -16.75 -10.47 8.54
N LYS A 85 -16.12 -10.24 7.38
CA LYS A 85 -16.65 -9.42 6.29
C LYS A 85 -17.34 -10.23 5.18
N GLY A 86 -17.44 -11.54 5.33
CA GLY A 86 -18.07 -12.43 4.36
C GLY A 86 -17.15 -12.90 3.23
N PHE A 87 -15.83 -12.76 3.39
CA PHE A 87 -14.84 -13.20 2.42
C PHE A 87 -14.07 -14.42 2.90
N THR A 88 -13.60 -15.24 1.96
CA THR A 88 -12.80 -16.43 2.27
C THR A 88 -11.34 -16.17 1.92
N TYR A 89 -10.47 -16.24 2.93
CA TYR A 89 -9.02 -16.15 2.72
C TYR A 89 -8.48 -17.50 2.24
N VAL A 90 -7.72 -17.49 1.14
CA VAL A 90 -7.18 -18.70 0.51
C VAL A 90 -5.69 -18.84 0.76
N SER A 91 -4.91 -17.83 0.38
CA SER A 91 -3.45 -17.86 0.50
C SER A 91 -2.84 -16.46 0.52
N LYS A 92 -1.57 -16.39 0.93
CA LYS A 92 -0.73 -15.21 0.87
C LYS A 92 0.62 -15.58 0.26
N THR A 93 1.06 -14.77 -0.69
CA THR A 93 2.40 -14.79 -1.25
C THR A 93 3.11 -13.50 -0.87
N GLN A 94 4.36 -13.58 -0.42
CA GLN A 94 5.16 -12.41 -0.04
C GLN A 94 6.23 -12.14 -1.09
N HIS A 95 6.43 -10.87 -1.43
CA HIS A 95 7.49 -10.39 -2.30
C HIS A 95 8.36 -9.37 -1.55
N ALA A 96 9.66 -9.39 -1.85
CA ALA A 96 10.67 -8.59 -1.13
C ALA A 96 10.58 -7.08 -1.39
N GLN A 97 9.89 -6.66 -2.45
CA GLN A 97 9.72 -5.25 -2.78
C GLN A 97 8.29 -4.97 -3.22
N CYS A 98 7.72 -3.89 -2.67
CA CYS A 98 6.49 -3.30 -3.17
C CYS A 98 6.70 -2.75 -4.58
N THR A 99 6.05 -3.37 -5.57
CA THR A 99 5.98 -2.86 -6.95
C THR A 99 4.59 -2.35 -7.31
N LEU A 100 3.74 -2.12 -6.32
CA LEU A 100 2.53 -1.32 -6.50
C LEU A 100 2.94 0.12 -6.78
N SER A 101 3.38 0.40 -8.01
CA SER A 101 3.22 1.71 -8.61
C SER A 101 1.73 2.01 -8.51
N GLU A 102 1.36 3.18 -7.97
CA GLU A 102 0.00 3.69 -8.06
C GLU A 102 -0.47 3.51 -9.50
N ASP A 103 -1.24 2.45 -9.74
CA ASP A 103 -1.65 2.09 -11.08
C ASP A 103 -2.45 3.28 -11.56
N THR A 104 -1.98 3.87 -12.65
CA THR A 104 -2.31 5.20 -13.17
C THR A 104 -3.70 5.22 -13.80
N THR A 105 -4.67 4.62 -13.12
CA THR A 105 -6.11 4.66 -13.42
C THR A 105 -6.86 5.73 -12.63
N ASP A 106 -6.16 6.74 -12.07
CA ASP A 106 -6.77 8.01 -11.64
C ASP A 106 -5.97 9.23 -12.15
N VAL A 107 -5.74 9.30 -13.47
CA VAL A 107 -5.46 10.59 -14.15
C VAL A 107 -6.75 11.38 -14.40
N GLN A 108 -7.94 10.81 -14.14
CA GLN A 108 -9.21 11.43 -14.53
C GLN A 108 -10.07 11.98 -13.38
N LYS A 109 -9.83 11.72 -12.09
CA LYS A 109 -10.77 12.17 -11.05
C LYS A 109 -10.33 13.38 -10.23
N THR A 110 -9.05 13.72 -10.22
CA THR A 110 -8.56 14.94 -9.55
C THR A 110 -8.46 16.17 -10.48
N GLY A 111 -8.63 15.99 -11.81
CA GLY A 111 -8.60 17.07 -12.81
C GLY A 111 -9.90 17.30 -13.61
N PHE A 112 -10.80 16.31 -13.74
CA PHE A 112 -12.01 16.45 -14.57
C PHE A 112 -13.16 17.18 -13.84
N TRP A 113 -13.33 16.95 -12.53
CA TRP A 113 -14.44 17.53 -11.78
C TRP A 113 -14.24 18.99 -11.36
N LYS A 114 -13.00 19.51 -11.37
CA LYS A 114 -12.74 20.92 -11.07
C LYS A 114 -13.07 21.86 -12.26
N SER A 115 -13.27 21.31 -13.46
CA SER A 115 -13.61 22.08 -14.68
C SER A 115 -15.11 22.02 -15.06
N MET A 116 -15.88 21.06 -14.52
CA MET A 116 -17.30 20.89 -14.91
C MET A 116 -18.30 21.59 -13.97
N PHE A 117 -17.92 21.96 -12.74
CA PHE A 117 -18.81 22.64 -11.77
C PHE A 117 -18.68 24.17 -11.70
N HIS A 118 -18.09 24.79 -12.73
CA HIS A 118 -17.94 26.25 -12.82
C HIS A 118 -18.55 26.87 -14.08
N LYS A 119 -19.56 26.24 -14.68
CA LYS A 119 -20.40 26.85 -15.72
C LYS A 119 -21.86 26.47 -15.57
N HIS A 120 -22.55 27.05 -14.59
CA HIS A 120 -23.99 27.34 -14.65
C HIS A 120 -24.39 28.24 -13.46
N THR A 121 -23.78 29.41 -13.37
CA THR A 121 -24.35 30.58 -12.68
C THR A 121 -23.90 31.84 -13.42
N SER A 122 -24.63 32.11 -14.51
CA SER A 122 -25.00 33.43 -15.05
C SER A 122 -25.76 33.21 -16.34
#